data_AF-A0A8C6NXU9-F1
#
_entry.id   AF-A0A8C6NXU9-F1
#
_cell.length_a   1.000
_cell.length_b   1.000
_cell.length_c   1.000
_cell.angle_alpha   90.00
_cell.angle_beta   90.00
_cell.angle_gamma   90.00
#
_symmetry.space_group_name_H-M   'P 1'
#
loop_
_entity.id
_entity.type
_entity.pdbx_description
1 polymer ?
#
loop_
_entity_poly.entity_id
_entity_poly.type
_entity_poly.pdbx_seq_one_letter_code
_entity_poly.pdbx_strand_id
1 'polypeptide(L)'
;MAENASSWKDSFYNPRTGEVLGRTASSWALILLFYLVFYCFLAGMFALTMWVLLLTLDDYVPRYRDRIPTPGSCLLTHTTSPISIHYSYPRRCHKNVLHYCFCIDLFGWE
;
A
#
# COMPACT_ATOMS: atom_id res chain seq x y z
N MET A 1 -18.18 -18.77 -49.07
CA MET A 1 -18.41 -18.43 -47.65
C MET A 1 -17.32 -17.47 -47.22
N ALA A 2 -17.61 -16.18 -47.12
CA ALA A 2 -16.74 -15.20 -46.45
C ALA A 2 -17.59 -13.97 -46.11
N GLU A 3 -18.51 -14.14 -45.16
CA GLU A 3 -19.33 -13.06 -44.63
C GLU A 3 -18.77 -12.64 -43.26
N ASN A 4 -18.76 -11.33 -42.99
CA ASN A 4 -18.62 -10.68 -41.66
C ASN A 4 -17.23 -10.58 -41.00
N ALA A 5 -16.19 -10.10 -41.71
CA ALA A 5 -15.02 -9.51 -41.05
C ALA A 5 -14.92 -7.98 -41.18
N SER A 6 -15.75 -7.37 -42.04
CA SER A 6 -15.73 -5.94 -42.39
C SER A 6 -16.41 -5.07 -41.32
N SER A 7 -17.63 -5.42 -40.90
CA SER A 7 -18.50 -4.54 -40.11
C SER A 7 -17.87 -3.98 -38.80
N TRP A 8 -17.10 -4.78 -38.06
CA TRP A 8 -16.54 -4.34 -36.77
C TRP A 8 -15.20 -3.63 -36.93
N LYS A 9 -14.36 -4.08 -37.87
CA LYS A 9 -13.04 -3.48 -38.12
C LYS A 9 -13.13 -2.17 -38.87
N ASP A 10 -14.10 -2.05 -39.78
CA ASP A 10 -14.40 -0.83 -40.52
C ASP A 10 -14.94 0.28 -39.61
N SER A 11 -15.54 -0.09 -38.46
CA SER A 11 -15.99 0.87 -37.45
C SER A 11 -14.83 1.53 -36.69
N PHE A 12 -13.70 0.83 -36.55
CA PHE A 12 -12.50 1.36 -35.87
C PHE A 12 -11.57 2.13 -36.81
N TYR A 13 -11.39 1.66 -38.04
CA TYR A 13 -10.37 2.18 -38.95
C TYR A 13 -10.85 2.21 -40.39
N ASN A 14 -10.86 3.40 -41.00
CA ASN A 14 -11.09 3.56 -42.44
C ASN A 14 -9.74 3.60 -43.18
N PRO A 15 -9.30 2.51 -43.85
CA PRO A 15 -8.00 2.46 -44.52
C PRO A 15 -7.86 3.44 -45.70
N ARG A 16 -8.97 4.00 -46.19
CA ARG A 16 -9.00 4.90 -47.34
C ARG A 16 -8.74 6.37 -46.95
N THR A 17 -9.14 6.76 -45.74
CA THR A 17 -8.99 8.13 -45.21
C THR A 17 -8.07 8.21 -43.99
N GLY A 18 -7.68 7.08 -43.40
CA GLY A 18 -6.85 7.04 -42.18
C GLY A 18 -7.58 7.58 -40.95
N GLU A 19 -8.91 7.60 -40.99
CA GLU A 19 -9.75 8.04 -39.88
C GLU A 19 -9.95 6.90 -38.89
N VAL A 20 -9.69 7.19 -37.62
CA VAL A 20 -9.88 6.29 -36.48
C VAL A 20 -11.06 6.82 -35.69
N LEU A 21 -12.12 6.01 -35.53
CA LEU A 21 -13.30 6.36 -34.73
C LEU A 21 -13.90 7.75 -35.07
N GLY A 22 -13.86 8.14 -36.34
CA GLY A 22 -14.43 9.41 -36.82
C GLY A 22 -13.52 10.65 -36.68
N ARG A 23 -12.22 10.50 -36.39
CA ARG A 23 -11.24 11.59 -36.48
C ARG A 23 -9.92 11.16 -37.14
N THR A 24 -9.19 12.12 -37.69
CA THR A 24 -7.86 11.90 -38.26
C THR A 24 -6.88 11.42 -37.19
N ALA A 25 -6.03 10.45 -37.55
CA ALA A 25 -5.01 9.89 -36.66
C ALA A 25 -4.07 10.95 -36.06
N SER A 26 -3.83 12.06 -36.76
CA SER A 26 -3.04 13.19 -36.26
C SER A 26 -3.66 13.88 -35.05
N SER A 27 -4.98 14.10 -35.05
CA SER A 27 -5.68 14.70 -33.91
C SER A 27 -5.70 13.78 -32.70
N TRP A 28 -5.83 12.47 -32.93
CA TRP A 28 -5.73 11.44 -31.89
C TRP A 28 -4.36 11.44 -31.22
N ALA A 29 -3.29 11.45 -32.03
CA ALA A 29 -1.93 11.53 -31.51
C ALA A 29 -1.71 12.82 -30.70
N LEU A 30 -2.25 13.95 -31.15
CA LEU A 30 -2.14 15.24 -30.46
C LEU A 30 -2.88 15.24 -29.11
N ILE A 31 -4.08 14.66 -29.04
CA ILE A 31 -4.84 14.50 -27.79
C ILE A 31 -4.08 13.57 -26.82
N LEU A 32 -3.60 12.43 -27.30
CA LEU A 32 -2.84 11.49 -26.46
C LEU A 32 -1.55 12.09 -25.94
N LEU A 33 -0.79 12.79 -26.78
CA LEU A 33 0.44 13.47 -26.39
C LEU A 33 0.17 14.56 -25.35
N PHE A 34 -0.87 15.37 -25.57
CA PHE A 34 -1.29 16.38 -24.61
C PHE A 34 -1.62 15.77 -23.24
N TYR A 35 -2.45 14.71 -23.21
CA TYR A 35 -2.80 14.03 -21.96
C TYR A 35 -1.60 13.36 -21.29
N LEU A 36 -0.68 12.76 -22.06
CA LEU A 36 0.52 12.15 -21.52
C LEU A 36 1.37 13.20 -20.79
N VAL A 37 1.72 14.31 -21.46
CA VAL A 37 2.53 15.38 -20.86
C VAL A 37 1.84 15.99 -19.65
N PHE A 38 0.53 16.26 -19.75
CA PHE A 38 -0.26 16.81 -18.66
C PHE A 38 -0.29 15.89 -17.43
N TYR A 39 -0.59 14.60 -17.61
CA TYR A 39 -0.62 13.65 -16.51
C TYR A 39 0.77 13.35 -15.95
N CYS A 40 1.82 13.34 -16.76
CA CYS A 40 3.20 13.23 -16.27
C CYS A 40 3.57 14.43 -15.39
N PHE A 41 3.19 15.65 -15.77
CA PHE A 41 3.46 16.82 -14.95
C PHE A 41 2.68 16.80 -13.64
N LEU A 42 1.38 16.43 -13.69
CA LEU A 42 0.56 16.27 -12.48
C LEU A 42 1.10 15.17 -11.56
N ALA A 43 1.43 14.00 -12.11
CA ALA A 43 2.00 12.89 -11.36
C ALA A 43 3.38 13.25 -10.78
N GLY A 44 4.20 14.00 -11.53
CA GLY A 44 5.50 14.49 -11.09
C GLY A 44 5.38 15.47 -9.93
N MET A 45 4.49 16.46 -10.01
CA MET A 45 4.22 17.40 -8.91
C MET A 45 3.66 16.69 -7.68
N PHE A 46 2.75 15.73 -7.88
CA PHE A 46 2.22 14.89 -6.80
C PHE A 46 3.32 14.05 -6.14
N ALA A 47 4.12 13.34 -6.92
CA ALA A 47 5.24 12.56 -6.42
C ALA A 47 6.31 13.42 -5.75
N LEU A 48 6.58 14.63 -6.25
CA LEU A 48 7.51 15.58 -5.66
C LEU A 48 7.02 16.04 -4.29
N THR A 49 5.75 16.41 -4.15
CA THR A 49 5.20 16.79 -2.84
C THR A 49 5.19 15.63 -1.85
N MET A 50 4.92 14.40 -2.31
CA MET A 50 5.10 13.20 -1.49
C MET A 50 6.56 12.95 -1.11
N TRP A 51 7.51 13.14 -2.03
CA TRP A 51 8.94 12.98 -1.79
C TRP A 51 9.44 13.99 -0.75
N VAL A 52 9.09 15.26 -0.91
CA VAL A 52 9.45 16.32 0.05
C VAL A 52 8.85 16.04 1.43
N LEU A 53 7.62 15.54 1.51
CA LEU A 53 7.03 15.11 2.77
C LEU A 53 7.88 14.02 3.44
N LEU A 54 8.35 13.02 2.69
CA LEU A 54 9.22 11.96 3.21
C LEU A 54 10.59 12.49 3.67
N LEU A 55 11.18 13.47 2.98
CA LEU A 55 12.42 14.11 3.42
C LEU A 55 12.27 14.83 4.76
N THR A 56 11.05 15.27 5.11
CA THR A 56 10.80 15.88 6.42
C THR A 56 10.57 14.85 7.52
N LEU A 57 10.29 13.58 7.19
CA LEU A 57 10.03 12.52 8.15
C LEU A 57 11.35 11.86 8.59
N ASP A 58 11.50 11.60 9.89
CA ASP A 58 12.61 10.82 10.43
C ASP A 58 12.21 9.33 10.49
N ASP A 59 13.11 8.43 10.06
CA ASP A 59 12.84 6.99 9.99
C ASP A 59 12.82 6.30 11.37
N TYR A 60 13.41 6.92 12.40
CA TYR A 60 13.62 6.28 13.71
C TYR A 60 12.57 6.69 14.74
N VAL A 61 11.95 7.88 14.62
CA VAL A 61 10.96 8.36 15.58
C VAL A 61 9.71 8.91 14.90
N PRO A 62 8.50 8.39 15.22
CA PRO A 62 7.26 8.89 14.64
C PRO A 62 6.97 10.32 15.13
N ARG A 63 6.67 11.21 14.18
CA ARG A 63 6.51 12.66 14.40
C ARG A 63 5.37 13.05 15.35
N TYR A 64 4.31 12.25 15.41
CA TYR A 64 3.13 12.53 16.23
C TYR A 64 2.82 11.33 17.14
N ARG A 65 2.99 11.52 18.46
CA ARG A 65 2.68 10.53 19.52
C ARG A 65 1.63 11.02 20.52
N ASP A 66 1.09 12.20 20.32
CA ASP A 66 0.06 12.84 21.13
C ASP A 66 -1.27 12.05 21.20
N ARG A 67 -1.53 11.21 20.19
CA ARG A 67 -2.72 10.34 20.15
C ARG A 67 -2.60 9.07 21.00
N ILE A 68 -1.42 8.77 21.56
CA ILE A 68 -1.16 7.58 22.38
C ILE A 68 -0.42 8.01 23.66
N PRO A 69 -1.03 8.86 24.51
CA PRO A 69 -0.36 9.38 25.71
C PRO A 69 -0.13 8.30 26.77
N THR A 70 -0.88 7.20 26.73
CA THR A 70 -0.77 6.09 27.67
C THR A 70 -0.51 4.79 26.91
N PRO A 71 0.53 4.02 27.30
CA PRO A 71 0.74 2.70 26.72
C PRO A 71 -0.45 1.80 27.08
N GLY A 72 -1.13 1.25 26.06
CA GLY A 72 -2.19 0.28 26.26
C GLY A 72 -1.61 -1.07 26.68
N SER A 73 -2.06 -1.61 27.80
CA SER A 73 -1.72 -2.98 28.21
C SER A 73 -2.52 -3.98 27.36
N CYS A 74 -1.91 -4.56 26.34
CA CYS A 74 -2.48 -5.69 25.61
C CYS A 74 -2.28 -6.99 26.40
N LEU A 75 -3.23 -7.33 27.26
CA LEU A 75 -3.37 -8.72 27.72
C LEU A 75 -3.88 -9.53 26.53
N LEU A 76 -2.99 -10.27 25.87
CA LEU A 76 -3.39 -11.23 24.83
C LEU A 76 -4.06 -12.43 25.49
N THR A 77 -5.29 -12.24 25.98
CA THR A 77 -6.21 -13.34 26.27
C THR A 77 -7.04 -13.55 25.01
N HIS A 78 -6.75 -14.60 24.25
CA HIS A 78 -7.60 -15.02 23.13
C HIS A 78 -8.94 -15.53 23.70
N THR A 79 -9.84 -14.62 24.03
CA THR A 79 -11.19 -14.92 24.48
C THR A 79 -12.08 -13.71 24.27
N THR A 80 -13.06 -13.89 23.39
CA THR A 80 -14.11 -12.94 23.02
C THR A 80 -15.18 -12.87 24.10
N SER A 81 -14.82 -12.51 25.33
CA SER A 81 -15.78 -12.26 26.41
C SER A 81 -15.28 -11.16 27.35
N PRO A 82 -16.18 -10.42 28.04
CA PRO A 82 -15.79 -9.36 28.96
C PRO A 82 -14.84 -9.90 30.03
N ILE A 83 -13.75 -9.16 30.24
CA ILE A 83 -12.65 -9.52 31.12
C ILE A 83 -13.17 -9.63 32.57
N SER A 84 -13.47 -10.85 33.02
CA SER A 84 -13.63 -11.18 34.42
C SER A 84 -12.26 -11.61 34.96
N ILE A 85 -11.61 -10.72 35.71
CA ILE A 85 -10.33 -11.03 36.36
C ILE A 85 -10.61 -11.99 37.52
N HIS A 86 -10.51 -13.29 37.25
CA HIS A 86 -10.56 -14.31 38.31
C HIS A 86 -9.21 -14.32 39.02
N TYR A 87 -9.15 -13.78 40.25
CA TYR A 87 -7.92 -13.71 41.04
C TYR A 87 -7.53 -15.12 41.52
N SER A 88 -6.71 -15.83 40.75
CA SER A 88 -6.07 -17.06 41.20
C SER A 88 -4.75 -16.71 41.87
N TYR A 89 -4.69 -16.77 43.20
CA TYR A 89 -3.43 -16.61 43.95
C TYR A 89 -2.44 -17.71 43.53
N PRO A 90 -1.27 -17.39 42.96
CA PRO A 90 -0.29 -18.42 42.63
C PRO A 90 0.32 -18.98 43.91
N ARG A 91 0.17 -20.30 44.13
CA ARG A 91 0.94 -21.02 45.14
C ARG A 91 2.42 -21.03 44.73
N ARG A 92 3.23 -20.29 45.49
CA ARG A 92 4.63 -20.55 45.88
C ARG A 92 5.53 -21.16 44.78
N CYS A 93 6.28 -20.30 44.09
CA CYS A 93 7.42 -20.71 43.26
C CYS A 93 8.50 -21.37 44.13
N HIS A 94 8.78 -22.65 43.88
CA HIS A 94 9.93 -23.34 44.44
C HIS A 94 10.77 -23.92 43.29
N LYS A 95 12.01 -23.42 43.21
CA LYS A 95 13.19 -23.90 42.47
C LYS A 95 12.99 -24.22 40.98
N ASN A 96 13.66 -23.40 40.13
CA ASN A 96 14.58 -23.82 39.05
C ASN A 96 14.76 -22.67 38.04
N VAL A 97 15.46 -21.60 38.44
CA VAL A 97 15.86 -20.46 37.60
C VAL A 97 17.14 -20.80 36.82
N LEU A 98 17.12 -21.89 36.06
CA LEU A 98 18.27 -22.27 35.21
C LEU A 98 17.89 -22.70 33.78
N HIS A 99 16.61 -22.71 33.41
CA HIS A 99 16.19 -23.18 32.09
C HIS A 99 15.69 -22.09 31.13
N TYR A 100 15.61 -20.84 31.58
CA TYR A 100 15.11 -19.71 30.77
C TYR A 100 16.22 -18.76 30.28
N CYS A 101 17.48 -19.03 30.65
CA CYS A 101 18.66 -18.28 30.23
C CYS A 101 19.41 -19.01 29.09
N PHE A 102 18.67 -19.58 28.13
CA PHE A 102 19.26 -20.15 26.90
C PHE A 102 18.61 -19.58 25.62
N CYS A 103 17.52 -18.80 25.74
CA CYS A 103 16.88 -18.17 24.58
C CYS A 103 17.32 -16.71 24.34
N ILE A 104 18.23 -16.15 25.14
CA ILE A 104 18.70 -14.75 25.00
C ILE A 104 19.99 -14.63 24.17
N ASP A 105 20.74 -15.72 23.93
CA ASP A 105 21.99 -15.68 23.15
C ASP A 105 21.86 -16.27 21.72
N LEU A 106 20.65 -16.59 21.25
CA LEU A 106 20.40 -17.22 19.94
C LEU A 106 19.64 -16.31 18.97
N PHE A 107 19.81 -14.99 19.11
CA PHE A 107 19.47 -14.00 18.09
C PHE A 107 20.54 -12.89 18.06
N GLY A 108 21.80 -13.32 18.01
CA GLY A 108 22.84 -12.57 17.33
C GLY A 108 23.01 -13.18 15.94
N TRP A 109 23.06 -12.30 14.93
CA TRP A 109 23.46 -12.47 13.52
C TRP A 109 22.33 -12.34 12.49
N GLU A 110 22.47 -11.24 11.72
CA GLU A 110 21.68 -10.67 10.60
C GLU A 110 20.48 -9.78 10.94
#